data_AF-A0A246RY57-F1
#
_entry.id   AF-A0A246RY57-F1
#
_cell.length_a   1.000
_cell.length_b   1.000
_cell.length_c   1.000
_cell.angle_alpha   90.00
_cell.angle_beta   90.00
_cell.angle_gamma   90.00
#
_symmetry.space_group_name_H-M   'P 1'
#
loop_
_entity.id
_entity.type
_entity.pdbx_description
1 polymer ?
#
loop_
_entity_poly.entity_id
_entity_poly.type
_entity_poly.pdbx_seq_one_letter_code
_entity_poly.pdbx_strand_id
1 'polypeptide(L)'
;MATEIKAPTFPESVAEGTVAAWHKKPGDSVERDELIVEIETDKVVLEVVAPEAGTLTDVMAEEGDTVESEQVLGKIGEGSASSSQKEEKSSGDDSAEKTEEKPEEKSEGKKEDKKASGGGKQHDVKAPSFPESIQEGTVATWHKKVGEAVKRDDVLADIETDKVVLEVVAPADGALAEIKAEEGSQVESEAILATFTEGAGGDSGSESGGDSASAKSDSSDDDGADEKVGDKILAPAARKMVAEHDLDVAKIEGTGKGGRILKEDVQKAVKDGSAKKAAKSAAPAKAAAAPAAEGERIEKRVPMSRLRQTIAKRLVQAQQTAAMLTTYNEVDMTEIMALRAQYKETFLKAHDIKLGFMGFFVKAASEALKRFPDVNASIDGTDIVYHGYQDIGVAVSTDRGLVVPVLRDTDSMKIADVERKIVDFGKRGRDGKLGMDDMIGGTFTITNGGTFGSLMSTPIINPPQTAILGMHKIQDRPMAVNGKVEIRPMMYLALSYDHRMIDGKDAVQFLVTLKELLEDPARLLLDV
;
A
#
# COMPACT_ATOMS: atom_id res chain seq x y z
N MET A 1 -3.28 -50.32 24.76
CA MET A 1 -3.75 -49.63 25.99
C MET A 1 -4.28 -48.26 25.58
N ALA A 2 -5.22 -47.64 26.31
CA ALA A 2 -5.72 -46.31 25.94
C ALA A 2 -4.84 -45.22 26.57
N THR A 3 -4.25 -44.37 25.74
CA THR A 3 -3.38 -43.25 26.15
C THR A 3 -4.25 -42.00 26.35
N GLU A 4 -4.15 -41.36 27.52
CA GLU A 4 -4.96 -40.20 27.87
C GLU A 4 -4.40 -38.92 27.24
N ILE A 5 -5.27 -38.11 26.62
CA ILE A 5 -4.98 -36.74 26.18
C ILE A 5 -5.34 -35.82 27.33
N LYS A 6 -4.39 -35.00 27.80
CA LYS A 6 -4.59 -34.08 28.93
C LYS A 6 -4.43 -32.63 28.50
N ALA A 7 -5.14 -31.74 29.18
CA ALA A 7 -4.93 -30.31 29.07
C ALA A 7 -3.53 -29.94 29.58
N PRO A 8 -2.82 -29.02 28.90
CA PRO A 8 -1.50 -28.58 29.32
C PRO A 8 -1.57 -27.84 30.65
N THR A 9 -0.47 -27.81 31.39
CA THR A 9 -0.38 -27.05 32.63
C THR A 9 -0.53 -25.55 32.35
N PHE A 10 -1.53 -24.89 32.93
CA PHE A 10 -1.72 -23.45 32.77
C PHE A 10 -0.75 -22.67 33.69
N PRO A 11 -0.33 -21.46 33.29
CA PRO A 11 0.44 -20.57 34.18
C PRO A 11 -0.36 -20.21 35.43
N GLU A 12 0.30 -20.00 36.59
CA GLU A 12 -0.36 -19.72 37.89
C GLU A 12 -1.40 -18.59 37.88
N SER A 13 -1.38 -17.72 36.86
CA SER A 13 -2.36 -16.64 36.67
C SER A 13 -3.65 -17.03 35.94
N VAL A 14 -3.81 -18.29 35.49
CA VAL A 14 -4.97 -18.78 34.73
C VAL A 14 -5.47 -20.08 35.36
N ALA A 15 -6.69 -20.06 35.90
CA ALA A 15 -7.27 -21.20 36.62
C ALA A 15 -7.95 -22.23 35.69
N GLU A 16 -8.49 -21.77 34.56
CA GLU A 16 -9.30 -22.58 33.63
C GLU A 16 -9.11 -22.11 32.18
N GLY A 17 -9.33 -23.01 31.23
CA GLY A 17 -9.33 -22.71 29.78
C GLY A 17 -10.57 -23.29 29.11
N THR A 18 -10.95 -22.77 27.95
CA THR A 18 -12.10 -23.26 27.16
C THR A 18 -11.62 -23.99 25.92
N VAL A 19 -12.20 -25.14 25.61
CA VAL A 19 -11.91 -25.88 24.38
C VAL A 19 -12.43 -25.08 23.18
N ALA A 20 -11.54 -24.55 22.34
CA ALA A 20 -11.89 -23.68 21.23
C ALA A 20 -12.32 -24.47 19.98
N ALA A 21 -11.52 -25.47 19.59
CA ALA A 21 -11.79 -26.29 18.42
C ALA A 21 -11.12 -27.66 18.50
N TRP A 22 -11.84 -28.71 18.10
CA TRP A 22 -11.29 -30.04 17.86
C TRP A 22 -10.95 -30.20 16.38
N HIS A 23 -9.69 -30.51 16.09
CA HIS A 23 -9.21 -30.76 14.72
C HIS A 23 -9.40 -32.22 14.28
N LYS A 24 -9.76 -33.10 15.21
CA LYS A 24 -9.94 -34.56 15.00
C LYS A 24 -11.22 -35.05 15.67
N LYS A 25 -11.96 -35.90 14.98
CA LYS A 25 -13.21 -36.50 15.49
C LYS A 25 -12.96 -37.87 16.11
N PRO A 26 -13.82 -38.33 17.04
CA PRO A 26 -13.78 -39.72 17.51
C PRO A 26 -13.83 -40.69 16.32
N GLY A 27 -12.82 -41.55 16.22
CA GLY A 27 -12.62 -42.49 15.11
C GLY A 27 -11.53 -42.09 14.11
N ASP A 28 -11.01 -40.86 14.17
CA ASP A 28 -9.93 -40.41 13.28
C ASP A 28 -8.56 -40.92 13.75
N SER A 29 -7.70 -41.28 12.79
CA SER A 29 -6.30 -41.59 13.07
C SER A 29 -5.51 -40.31 13.32
N VAL A 30 -4.70 -40.33 14.36
CA VAL A 30 -3.78 -39.25 14.75
C VAL A 30 -2.35 -39.78 14.75
N GLU A 31 -1.41 -39.00 14.21
CA GLU A 31 0.02 -39.25 14.32
C GLU A 31 0.57 -38.64 15.61
N ARG A 32 1.70 -39.16 16.12
CA ARG A 32 2.35 -38.58 17.29
C ARG A 32 2.79 -37.15 16.98
N ASP A 33 2.63 -36.25 17.96
CA ASP A 33 2.92 -34.82 17.86
C ASP A 33 2.01 -34.05 16.87
N GLU A 34 0.92 -34.67 16.39
CA GLU A 34 -0.09 -34.01 15.56
C GLU A 34 -1.04 -33.16 16.42
N LEU A 35 -1.43 -31.98 15.93
CA LEU A 35 -2.39 -31.09 16.61
C LEU A 35 -3.78 -31.74 16.70
N ILE A 36 -4.32 -31.90 17.91
CA ILE A 36 -5.63 -32.51 18.14
C ILE A 36 -6.68 -31.48 18.56
N VAL A 37 -6.34 -30.61 19.51
CA VAL A 37 -7.30 -29.67 20.11
C VAL A 37 -6.63 -28.35 20.47
N GLU A 38 -7.35 -27.26 20.28
CA GLU A 38 -6.95 -25.92 20.70
C GLU A 38 -7.73 -25.50 21.95
N ILE A 39 -7.03 -24.98 22.95
CA ILE A 39 -7.60 -24.47 24.20
C ILE A 39 -7.35 -22.98 24.28
N GLU A 40 -8.41 -22.20 24.34
CA GLU A 40 -8.33 -20.76 24.52
C GLU A 40 -8.36 -20.42 26.02
N THR A 41 -7.40 -19.61 26.45
CA THR A 41 -7.41 -18.97 27.77
C THR A 41 -7.51 -17.46 27.60
N ASP A 42 -7.83 -16.73 28.66
CA ASP A 42 -7.93 -15.25 28.68
C ASP A 42 -6.67 -14.53 28.14
N LYS A 43 -5.53 -15.23 28.02
CA LYS A 43 -4.25 -14.62 27.59
C LYS A 43 -3.60 -15.28 26.39
N VAL A 44 -3.83 -16.57 26.15
CA VAL A 44 -3.11 -17.34 25.12
C VAL A 44 -3.98 -18.50 24.61
N VAL A 45 -3.88 -18.80 23.33
CA VAL A 45 -4.40 -20.05 22.74
C VAL A 45 -3.31 -21.11 22.82
N LEU A 46 -3.60 -22.24 23.45
CA LEU A 46 -2.71 -23.35 23.70
C LEU A 46 -3.07 -24.52 22.79
N GLU A 47 -2.08 -25.04 22.09
CA GLU A 47 -2.20 -26.19 21.20
C GLU A 47 -1.91 -27.48 21.97
N VAL A 48 -2.80 -28.46 21.87
CA VAL A 48 -2.61 -29.79 22.47
C VAL A 48 -2.34 -30.80 21.36
N VAL A 49 -1.16 -31.40 21.43
CA VAL A 49 -0.69 -32.40 20.45
C VAL A 49 -0.90 -33.83 20.93
N ALA A 50 -0.94 -34.77 19.99
CA ALA A 50 -1.08 -36.19 20.25
C ALA A 50 0.16 -36.76 20.98
N PRO A 51 0.02 -37.34 22.18
CA PRO A 51 1.15 -37.97 22.86
C PRO A 51 1.67 -39.22 22.14
N GLU A 52 0.81 -39.94 21.42
CA GLU A 52 1.13 -41.16 20.67
C GLU A 52 0.29 -41.27 19.40
N ALA A 53 0.79 -42.01 18.40
CA ALA A 53 0.04 -42.31 17.19
C ALA A 53 -1.02 -43.38 17.49
N GLY A 54 -2.26 -43.16 17.04
CA GLY A 54 -3.37 -44.07 17.29
C GLY A 54 -4.69 -43.55 16.73
N THR A 55 -5.80 -44.05 17.25
CA THR A 55 -7.15 -43.59 16.88
C THR A 55 -7.80 -42.92 18.07
N LEU A 56 -8.37 -41.73 17.88
CA LEU A 56 -9.10 -41.02 18.93
C LEU A 56 -10.38 -41.82 19.27
N THR A 57 -10.43 -42.47 20.43
CA THR A 57 -11.56 -43.37 20.77
C THR A 57 -12.69 -42.64 21.47
N ASP A 58 -12.36 -41.72 22.40
CA ASP A 58 -13.33 -41.00 23.21
C ASP A 58 -12.91 -39.53 23.37
N VAL A 59 -13.87 -38.62 23.23
CA VAL A 59 -13.75 -37.20 23.58
C VAL A 59 -14.58 -36.97 24.83
N MET A 60 -13.94 -36.48 25.90
CA MET A 60 -14.56 -36.26 27.22
C MET A 60 -14.85 -34.77 27.49
N ALA A 61 -14.29 -33.85 26.71
CA ALA A 61 -14.57 -32.42 26.75
C ALA A 61 -14.94 -31.94 25.32
N GLU A 62 -16.16 -31.42 25.14
CA GLU A 62 -16.65 -30.95 23.85
C GLU A 62 -16.20 -29.51 23.56
N GLU A 63 -16.36 -29.06 22.31
CA GLU A 63 -16.08 -27.66 21.95
C GLU A 63 -16.96 -26.70 22.79
N GLY A 64 -16.33 -25.74 23.45
CA GLY A 64 -16.98 -24.80 24.36
C GLY A 64 -16.97 -25.22 25.84
N ASP A 65 -16.48 -26.41 26.20
CA ASP A 65 -16.36 -26.83 27.60
C ASP A 65 -15.16 -26.17 28.30
N THR A 66 -15.33 -25.89 29.60
CA THR A 66 -14.28 -25.39 30.49
C THR A 66 -13.47 -26.54 31.07
N VAL A 67 -12.15 -26.45 30.99
CA VAL A 67 -11.20 -27.47 31.43
C VAL A 67 -10.14 -26.89 32.38
N GLU A 68 -9.76 -27.68 33.39
CA GLU A 68 -8.68 -27.38 34.34
C GLU A 68 -7.32 -27.95 33.86
N SER A 69 -6.21 -27.46 34.42
CA SER A 69 -4.88 -28.00 34.13
C SER A 69 -4.79 -29.50 34.40
N GLU A 70 -4.13 -30.25 33.51
CA GLU A 70 -3.97 -31.72 33.58
C GLU A 70 -5.28 -32.52 33.48
N GLN A 71 -6.43 -31.89 33.21
CA GLN A 71 -7.69 -32.58 33.02
C GLN A 71 -7.68 -33.42 31.74
N VAL A 72 -8.24 -34.63 31.81
CA VAL A 72 -8.32 -35.55 30.67
C VAL A 72 -9.38 -35.04 29.67
N LEU A 73 -8.94 -34.75 28.45
CA LEU A 73 -9.75 -34.25 27.34
C LEU A 73 -10.31 -35.39 26.47
N GLY A 74 -9.58 -36.50 26.37
CA GLY A 74 -9.96 -37.64 25.54
C GLY A 74 -8.99 -38.80 25.67
N LYS A 75 -9.24 -39.87 24.91
CA LYS A 75 -8.40 -41.09 24.91
C LYS A 75 -8.05 -41.52 23.49
N ILE A 76 -6.80 -41.93 23.30
CA ILE A 76 -6.28 -42.52 22.07
C ILE A 76 -6.13 -44.02 22.30
N GLY A 77 -6.73 -44.84 21.44
CA GLY A 77 -6.52 -46.29 21.41
C GLY A 77 -5.48 -46.69 20.35
N GLU A 78 -4.81 -47.83 20.55
CA GLU A 78 -3.95 -48.43 19.51
C GLU A 78 -4.80 -48.84 18.29
N GLY A 79 -4.64 -48.10 17.19
CA GLY A 79 -5.33 -48.35 15.92
C GLY A 79 -4.49 -49.21 14.98
N SER A 80 -4.89 -50.47 14.82
CA SER A 80 -4.52 -51.30 13.66
C SER A 80 -5.08 -50.69 12.38
N ALA A 81 -4.30 -50.69 11.31
CA ALA A 81 -4.71 -50.20 10.01
C ALA A 81 -5.97 -50.91 9.46
N SER A 82 -6.88 -50.09 8.94
CA SER A 82 -7.76 -50.30 7.76
C SER A 82 -9.27 -50.51 7.95
N SER A 83 -9.97 -49.64 7.18
CA SER A 83 -11.23 -49.83 6.43
C SER A 83 -12.58 -49.89 7.15
N SER A 84 -13.44 -48.98 6.69
CA SER A 84 -14.84 -48.76 7.07
C SER A 84 -15.82 -49.89 6.68
N GLN A 85 -16.91 -49.92 7.46
CA GLN A 85 -18.27 -50.46 7.22
C GLN A 85 -18.66 -51.89 7.70
N LYS A 86 -19.33 -51.88 8.87
CA LYS A 86 -20.72 -52.33 9.17
C LYS A 86 -21.14 -53.82 8.99
N GLU A 87 -21.42 -54.45 10.14
CA GLU A 87 -22.34 -55.56 10.55
C GLU A 87 -23.18 -56.30 9.47
N GLU A 88 -23.50 -57.60 9.51
CA GLU A 88 -23.65 -58.58 10.61
C GLU A 88 -23.69 -60.05 10.05
N LYS A 89 -23.23 -61.02 10.87
CA LYS A 89 -23.60 -62.47 10.96
C LYS A 89 -23.60 -63.45 9.76
N SER A 90 -22.70 -64.44 9.83
CA SER A 90 -22.94 -65.86 10.26
C SER A 90 -22.20 -66.93 9.41
N SER A 91 -21.62 -67.89 10.15
CA SER A 91 -21.28 -69.29 9.82
C SER A 91 -20.60 -69.66 8.48
N GLY A 92 -19.47 -70.39 8.63
CA GLY A 92 -19.36 -71.73 8.06
C GLY A 92 -18.55 -71.92 6.76
N ASP A 93 -17.41 -72.58 6.94
CA ASP A 93 -16.88 -73.68 6.13
C ASP A 93 -16.04 -73.43 4.85
N ASP A 94 -14.96 -74.22 4.84
CA ASP A 94 -14.13 -74.85 3.79
C ASP A 94 -13.47 -74.10 2.60
N SER A 95 -12.17 -74.39 2.50
CA SER A 95 -11.38 -74.76 1.31
C SER A 95 -11.05 -73.78 0.17
N ALA A 96 -9.73 -73.65 0.00
CA ALA A 96 -8.93 -73.97 -1.19
C ALA A 96 -8.85 -73.02 -2.41
N GLU A 97 -7.59 -72.63 -2.65
CA GLU A 97 -6.85 -72.59 -3.93
C GLU A 97 -7.26 -71.67 -5.11
N LYS A 98 -6.34 -70.73 -5.39
CA LYS A 98 -5.51 -70.60 -6.62
C LYS A 98 -5.98 -69.81 -7.87
N THR A 99 -5.07 -68.90 -8.25
CA THR A 99 -4.47 -68.59 -9.58
C THR A 99 -5.11 -67.62 -10.61
N GLU A 100 -4.21 -66.75 -11.10
CA GLU A 100 -3.95 -66.26 -12.49
C GLU A 100 -4.90 -65.23 -13.14
N GLU A 101 -4.41 -64.01 -13.46
CA GLU A 101 -3.88 -63.53 -14.77
C GLU A 101 -4.97 -63.41 -15.87
N LYS A 102 -5.13 -62.39 -16.74
CA LYS A 102 -4.39 -61.20 -17.25
C LYS A 102 -5.42 -60.36 -18.10
N PRO A 103 -5.12 -59.53 -19.14
CA PRO A 103 -5.48 -58.09 -19.26
C PRO A 103 -6.31 -57.72 -20.55
N GLU A 104 -6.19 -56.45 -21.02
CA GLU A 104 -6.62 -55.82 -22.31
C GLU A 104 -8.08 -55.28 -22.40
N GLU A 105 -8.48 -54.20 -23.11
CA GLU A 105 -7.87 -53.06 -23.83
C GLU A 105 -9.00 -52.01 -24.12
N LYS A 106 -8.60 -50.80 -24.55
CA LYS A 106 -9.27 -49.62 -25.19
C LYS A 106 -10.67 -49.72 -25.85
N SER A 107 -11.39 -48.58 -25.88
CA SER A 107 -11.53 -47.66 -27.06
C SER A 107 -12.52 -46.51 -26.71
N GLU A 108 -12.13 -45.23 -26.78
CA GLU A 108 -12.23 -44.26 -27.91
C GLU A 108 -13.63 -43.72 -28.26
N GLY A 109 -13.69 -42.40 -28.44
CA GLY A 109 -14.81 -41.65 -29.01
C GLY A 109 -14.46 -40.17 -29.25
N LYS A 110 -13.88 -39.89 -30.42
CA LYS A 110 -13.38 -38.59 -30.93
C LYS A 110 -14.51 -37.76 -31.60
N LYS A 111 -14.37 -36.42 -31.64
CA LYS A 111 -14.82 -35.55 -32.76
C LYS A 111 -14.02 -34.24 -32.84
N GLU A 112 -13.29 -34.06 -33.95
CA GLU A 112 -12.73 -32.81 -34.51
C GLU A 112 -13.86 -32.01 -35.24
N ASP A 113 -13.79 -30.75 -35.68
CA ASP A 113 -12.79 -29.85 -36.28
C ASP A 113 -13.31 -28.38 -36.11
N LYS A 114 -12.56 -27.26 -36.16
CA LYS A 114 -11.76 -26.73 -37.28
C LYS A 114 -10.79 -25.63 -36.82
N LYS A 115 -9.56 -25.73 -37.32
CA LYS A 115 -8.45 -24.77 -37.17
C LYS A 115 -8.45 -23.81 -38.37
N ALA A 116 -8.49 -22.51 -38.12
CA ALA A 116 -8.17 -21.48 -39.12
C ALA A 116 -6.68 -21.14 -39.01
N SER A 117 -6.00 -21.21 -40.15
CA SER A 117 -4.57 -20.97 -40.35
C SER A 117 -4.29 -19.46 -40.46
N GLY A 118 -3.46 -18.93 -39.55
CA GLY A 118 -2.73 -17.67 -39.71
C GLY A 118 -1.33 -17.89 -39.16
N GLY A 119 -0.34 -18.05 -40.04
CA GLY A 119 1.04 -18.35 -39.69
C GLY A 119 1.79 -17.09 -39.24
N GLY A 120 1.87 -16.89 -37.93
CA GLY A 120 2.86 -16.03 -37.27
C GLY A 120 3.70 -16.87 -36.32
N LYS A 121 4.99 -16.55 -36.15
CA LYS A 121 5.84 -17.23 -35.16
C LYS A 121 5.30 -16.90 -33.76
N GLN A 122 5.02 -17.92 -32.97
CA GLN A 122 4.67 -17.73 -31.55
C GLN A 122 5.95 -17.61 -30.72
N HIS A 123 6.00 -16.60 -29.85
CA HIS A 123 7.05 -16.38 -28.86
C HIS A 123 6.45 -16.49 -27.47
N ASP A 124 7.21 -17.06 -26.54
CA ASP A 124 6.84 -17.04 -25.13
C ASP A 124 7.34 -15.74 -24.49
N VAL A 125 6.42 -14.97 -23.90
CA VAL A 125 6.77 -13.80 -23.09
C VAL A 125 7.09 -14.31 -21.70
N LYS A 126 8.33 -14.14 -21.27
CA LYS A 126 8.83 -14.64 -19.98
C LYS A 126 8.96 -13.51 -18.96
N ALA A 127 8.89 -13.89 -17.69
CA ALA A 127 9.29 -13.02 -16.59
C ALA A 127 10.79 -12.69 -16.68
N PRO A 128 11.19 -11.45 -16.37
CA PRO A 128 12.59 -11.03 -16.41
C PRO A 128 13.42 -11.80 -15.38
N SER A 129 14.74 -11.82 -15.60
CA SER A 129 15.66 -12.41 -14.63
C SER A 129 15.62 -11.64 -13.30
N PHE A 130 15.31 -12.31 -12.20
CA PHE A 130 15.29 -11.70 -10.88
C PHE A 130 16.70 -11.73 -10.25
N PRO A 131 17.12 -10.69 -9.50
CA PRO A 131 18.37 -10.72 -8.73
C PRO A 131 18.37 -11.89 -7.72
N GLU A 132 19.53 -12.47 -7.41
CA GLU A 132 19.69 -13.66 -6.54
C GLU A 132 18.99 -13.59 -5.18
N SER A 133 18.64 -12.38 -4.70
CA SER A 133 17.89 -12.16 -3.46
C SER A 133 16.35 -12.23 -3.59
N ILE A 134 15.80 -12.49 -4.78
CA ILE A 134 14.35 -12.49 -5.07
C ILE A 134 14.00 -13.77 -5.85
N GLN A 135 13.24 -14.68 -5.24
CA GLN A 135 12.88 -15.97 -5.83
C GLN A 135 11.63 -15.91 -6.72
N GLU A 136 10.70 -14.98 -6.45
CA GLU A 136 9.41 -14.87 -7.12
C GLU A 136 8.91 -13.41 -7.24
N GLY A 137 8.16 -13.11 -8.30
CA GLY A 137 7.48 -11.83 -8.55
C GLY A 137 5.97 -12.02 -8.67
N THR A 138 5.18 -10.95 -8.54
CA THR A 138 3.74 -10.98 -8.79
C THR A 138 3.39 -10.11 -9.97
N VAL A 139 2.56 -10.62 -10.89
CA VAL A 139 2.04 -9.81 -12.02
C VAL A 139 1.09 -8.75 -11.46
N ALA A 140 1.50 -7.48 -11.46
CA ALA A 140 0.76 -6.38 -10.84
C ALA A 140 -0.36 -5.84 -11.75
N THR A 141 -0.06 -5.57 -13.02
CA THR A 141 -1.03 -5.03 -13.98
C THR A 141 -0.64 -5.40 -15.39
N TRP A 142 -1.61 -5.86 -16.19
CA TRP A 142 -1.46 -5.99 -17.63
C TRP A 142 -1.86 -4.68 -18.32
N HIS A 143 -0.94 -4.09 -19.05
CA HIS A 143 -1.19 -2.87 -19.82
C HIS A 143 -1.81 -3.14 -21.18
N LYS A 144 -1.79 -4.40 -21.65
CA LYS A 144 -2.23 -4.82 -22.98
C LYS A 144 -3.16 -6.03 -22.92
N LYS A 145 -4.24 -5.99 -23.70
CA LYS A 145 -5.23 -7.07 -23.75
C LYS A 145 -4.88 -8.13 -24.81
N VAL A 146 -5.41 -9.33 -24.64
CA VAL A 146 -5.32 -10.39 -25.66
C VAL A 146 -5.89 -9.88 -26.99
N GLY A 147 -5.10 -10.00 -28.06
CA GLY A 147 -5.40 -9.54 -29.42
C GLY A 147 -5.03 -8.09 -29.71
N GLU A 148 -4.54 -7.32 -28.74
CA GLU A 148 -4.11 -5.94 -28.96
C GLU A 148 -2.75 -5.89 -29.68
N ALA A 149 -2.64 -5.03 -30.70
CA ALA A 149 -1.40 -4.83 -31.43
C ALA A 149 -0.40 -4.05 -30.56
N VAL A 150 0.81 -4.56 -30.47
CA VAL A 150 1.93 -4.01 -29.69
C VAL A 150 3.18 -3.99 -30.56
N LYS A 151 4.00 -2.96 -30.37
CA LYS A 151 5.31 -2.87 -31.02
C LYS A 151 6.36 -3.49 -30.13
N ARG A 152 7.49 -3.88 -30.73
CA ARG A 152 8.67 -4.29 -29.99
C ARG A 152 9.04 -3.24 -28.94
N ASP A 153 9.42 -3.71 -27.77
CA ASP A 153 9.77 -2.92 -26.58
C ASP A 153 8.59 -2.18 -25.91
N ASP A 154 7.34 -2.36 -26.38
CA ASP A 154 6.15 -1.87 -25.65
C ASP A 154 5.96 -2.66 -24.35
N VAL A 155 5.60 -1.96 -23.26
CA VAL A 155 5.32 -2.59 -21.97
C VAL A 155 4.00 -3.38 -22.04
N LEU A 156 4.07 -4.67 -21.75
CA LEU A 156 2.94 -5.60 -21.74
C LEU A 156 2.34 -5.74 -20.35
N ALA A 157 3.19 -5.88 -19.32
CA ALA A 157 2.77 -6.07 -17.94
C ALA A 157 3.84 -5.58 -16.96
N ASP A 158 3.41 -5.20 -15.76
CA ASP A 158 4.30 -4.88 -14.65
C ASP A 158 4.37 -6.07 -13.70
N ILE A 159 5.59 -6.45 -13.29
CA ILE A 159 5.83 -7.45 -12.25
C ILE A 159 6.34 -6.73 -11.01
N GLU A 160 5.57 -6.78 -9.93
CA GLU A 160 5.96 -6.27 -8.62
C GLU A 160 6.72 -7.36 -7.86
N THR A 161 7.98 -7.12 -7.53
CA THR A 161 8.76 -7.91 -6.58
C THR A 161 8.72 -7.27 -5.18
N ASP A 162 9.34 -7.91 -4.18
CA ASP A 162 9.45 -7.38 -2.82
C ASP A 162 10.14 -6.00 -2.74
N LYS A 163 10.93 -5.65 -3.76
CA LYS A 163 11.81 -4.47 -3.77
C LYS A 163 11.66 -3.58 -4.98
N VAL A 164 11.23 -4.09 -6.14
CA VAL A 164 11.17 -3.33 -7.40
C VAL A 164 10.01 -3.76 -8.28
N VAL A 165 9.46 -2.82 -9.05
CA VAL A 165 8.56 -3.14 -10.17
C VAL A 165 9.41 -3.29 -11.42
N LEU A 166 9.27 -4.43 -12.11
CA LEU A 166 9.96 -4.77 -13.34
C LEU A 166 8.95 -4.76 -14.48
N GLU A 167 9.29 -4.09 -15.57
CA GLU A 167 8.44 -4.02 -16.76
C GLU A 167 8.74 -5.22 -17.67
N VAL A 168 7.69 -5.91 -18.12
CA VAL A 168 7.77 -6.97 -19.14
C VAL A 168 7.48 -6.33 -20.48
N VAL A 169 8.45 -6.36 -21.39
CA VAL A 169 8.34 -5.73 -22.71
C VAL A 169 8.05 -6.74 -23.82
N ALA A 170 7.44 -6.27 -24.91
CA ALA A 170 7.13 -7.09 -26.07
C ALA A 170 8.41 -7.49 -26.85
N PRO A 171 8.62 -8.79 -27.14
CA PRO A 171 9.84 -9.27 -27.80
C PRO A 171 9.93 -8.90 -29.29
N ALA A 172 8.80 -8.64 -29.96
CA ALA A 172 8.71 -8.28 -31.38
C ALA A 172 7.41 -7.51 -31.66
N ASP A 173 7.22 -7.06 -32.91
CA ASP A 173 5.96 -6.47 -33.36
C ASP A 173 4.89 -7.57 -33.58
N GLY A 174 3.69 -7.37 -33.03
CA GLY A 174 2.67 -8.42 -33.06
C GLY A 174 1.53 -8.18 -32.10
N ALA A 175 0.91 -9.25 -31.60
CA ALA A 175 -0.19 -9.16 -30.65
C ALA A 175 -0.10 -10.25 -29.57
N LEU A 176 -0.62 -9.93 -28.39
CA LEU A 176 -0.72 -10.87 -27.27
C LEU A 176 -1.75 -11.96 -27.62
N ALA A 177 -1.35 -13.23 -27.69
CA ALA A 177 -2.23 -14.31 -28.12
C ALA A 177 -3.01 -14.95 -26.96
N GLU A 178 -2.39 -15.08 -25.79
CA GLU A 178 -2.98 -15.70 -24.60
C GLU A 178 -2.20 -15.28 -23.35
N ILE A 179 -2.91 -14.93 -22.27
CA ILE A 179 -2.31 -14.68 -20.95
C ILE A 179 -2.38 -15.98 -20.15
N LYS A 180 -1.24 -16.50 -19.69
CA LYS A 180 -1.13 -17.70 -18.85
C LYS A 180 -1.01 -17.36 -17.36
N ALA A 181 -0.52 -16.16 -17.03
CA ALA A 181 -0.40 -15.65 -15.67
C ALA A 181 -1.30 -14.42 -15.48
N GLU A 182 -2.41 -14.60 -14.75
CA GLU A 182 -3.38 -13.54 -14.47
C GLU A 182 -2.82 -12.46 -13.51
N GLU A 183 -3.44 -11.27 -13.47
CA GLU A 183 -3.10 -10.23 -12.50
C GLU A 183 -3.23 -10.77 -11.07
N GLY A 184 -2.20 -10.57 -10.26
CA GLY A 184 -2.09 -11.09 -8.90
C GLY A 184 -1.43 -12.47 -8.78
N SER A 185 -1.12 -13.16 -9.88
CA SER A 185 -0.43 -14.46 -9.85
C SER A 185 1.06 -14.34 -9.52
N GLN A 186 1.61 -15.34 -8.80
CA GLN A 186 3.05 -15.47 -8.51
C GLN A 186 3.77 -16.16 -9.67
N VAL A 187 4.91 -15.63 -10.05
CA VAL A 187 5.72 -16.10 -11.18
C VAL A 187 7.20 -16.15 -10.79
N GLU A 188 7.86 -17.25 -11.14
CA GLU A 188 9.30 -17.43 -10.94
C GLU A 188 10.10 -16.73 -12.06
N SER A 189 11.41 -16.58 -11.86
CA SER A 189 12.29 -16.00 -12.87
C SER A 189 12.25 -16.84 -14.16
N GLU A 190 12.17 -16.19 -15.33
CA GLU A 190 12.05 -16.84 -16.65
C GLU A 190 10.74 -17.64 -16.86
N ALA A 191 9.76 -17.56 -15.95
CA ALA A 191 8.47 -18.22 -16.11
C ALA A 191 7.66 -17.62 -17.27
N ILE A 192 6.91 -18.46 -17.99
CA ILE A 192 6.11 -18.04 -19.15
C ILE A 192 4.84 -17.35 -18.66
N LEU A 193 4.68 -16.07 -19.02
CA LEU A 193 3.57 -15.22 -18.62
C LEU A 193 2.44 -15.20 -19.65
N ALA A 194 2.81 -15.18 -20.93
CA ALA A 194 1.87 -15.08 -22.04
C ALA A 194 2.48 -15.67 -23.32
N THR A 195 1.62 -16.08 -24.24
CA THR A 195 1.99 -16.42 -25.61
C THR A 195 1.82 -15.19 -26.49
N PHE A 196 2.83 -14.85 -27.26
CA PHE A 196 2.86 -13.70 -28.17
C PHE A 196 2.94 -14.18 -29.62
N THR A 197 2.21 -13.57 -30.56
CA THR A 197 2.31 -13.91 -31.99
C THR A 197 2.97 -12.78 -32.77
N GLU A 198 4.15 -13.06 -33.30
CA GLU A 198 4.90 -12.17 -34.20
C GLU A 198 4.17 -12.08 -35.55
N GLY A 199 3.96 -10.84 -36.03
CA GLY A 199 3.41 -10.59 -37.36
C GLY A 199 1.88 -10.51 -37.45
N ALA A 200 1.16 -10.45 -36.33
CA ALA A 200 -0.30 -10.22 -36.32
C ALA A 200 -0.69 -8.73 -36.12
N GLY A 201 0.18 -7.80 -36.51
CA GLY A 201 -0.04 -6.36 -36.39
C GLY A 201 0.21 -5.63 -37.70
N GLY A 202 -0.74 -5.69 -38.65
CA GLY A 202 -0.77 -4.73 -39.76
C GLY A 202 -1.65 -5.11 -40.96
N ASP A 203 -2.91 -4.65 -40.96
CA ASP A 203 -3.50 -3.76 -41.98
C ASP A 203 -4.93 -3.37 -41.51
N SER A 204 -5.20 -2.12 -41.15
CA SER A 204 -5.67 -1.15 -42.14
C SER A 204 -4.93 0.19 -42.02
N GLY A 205 -4.00 0.39 -42.95
CA GLY A 205 -3.86 1.60 -43.75
C GLY A 205 -3.59 2.95 -43.08
N SER A 206 -2.30 3.29 -43.04
CA SER A 206 -1.68 4.37 -43.84
C SER A 206 -0.95 5.44 -43.05
N GLU A 207 0.36 5.47 -43.31
CA GLU A 207 1.33 6.48 -42.94
C GLU A 207 0.92 7.89 -43.40
N SER A 208 1.27 8.87 -42.56
CA SER A 208 1.44 10.27 -42.95
C SER A 208 2.90 10.64 -42.69
N GLY A 209 3.66 10.84 -43.77
CA GLY A 209 4.84 11.67 -43.77
C GLY A 209 4.41 13.14 -43.89
N GLY A 210 4.85 13.97 -42.96
CA GLY A 210 4.67 15.42 -43.04
C GLY A 210 5.78 16.09 -43.87
N ASP A 211 5.42 17.09 -44.66
CA ASP A 211 5.77 18.50 -44.38
C ASP A 211 5.09 19.49 -45.36
N SER A 212 4.93 20.73 -44.86
CA SER A 212 4.72 22.01 -45.56
C SER A 212 3.30 22.59 -45.70
N ALA A 213 3.05 23.55 -44.79
CA ALA A 213 2.30 24.81 -44.87
C ALA A 213 1.57 25.23 -46.17
N SER A 214 0.29 25.63 -46.04
CA SER A 214 -0.22 27.02 -46.17
C SER A 214 -1.73 27.11 -46.49
N ALA A 215 -2.41 27.99 -45.75
CA ALA A 215 -3.57 28.85 -46.08
C ALA A 215 -4.89 28.32 -46.72
N LYS A 216 -5.98 28.63 -45.98
CA LYS A 216 -7.31 29.15 -46.41
C LYS A 216 -8.07 28.46 -47.56
N SER A 217 -9.26 27.92 -47.26
CA SER A 217 -10.59 28.59 -47.44
C SER A 217 -11.71 27.54 -47.56
N ASP A 218 -12.64 27.59 -46.62
CA ASP A 218 -14.09 27.38 -46.66
C ASP A 218 -14.80 26.62 -47.81
N SER A 219 -15.84 25.87 -47.39
CA SER A 219 -16.87 25.08 -48.11
C SER A 219 -16.41 23.76 -48.78
N SER A 220 -17.11 22.63 -48.72
CA SER A 220 -18.44 22.27 -48.19
C SER A 220 -18.52 20.78 -47.83
N ASP A 221 -19.58 20.42 -47.11
CA ASP A 221 -20.22 19.10 -47.02
C ASP A 221 -19.57 18.01 -46.16
N ASP A 222 -19.91 18.05 -44.86
CA ASP A 222 -19.85 16.93 -43.93
C ASP A 222 -21.03 15.99 -44.20
N ASP A 223 -20.77 14.88 -44.90
CA ASP A 223 -21.65 13.70 -44.91
C ASP A 223 -21.36 12.88 -43.64
N GLY A 224 -21.65 13.49 -42.49
CA GLY A 224 -21.59 12.87 -41.18
C GLY A 224 -23.00 12.43 -40.77
N ALA A 225 -23.23 11.12 -40.73
CA ALA A 225 -24.53 10.52 -40.46
C ALA A 225 -25.25 11.16 -39.24
N ASP A 226 -26.43 11.73 -39.51
CA ASP A 226 -27.31 12.32 -38.52
C ASP A 226 -27.86 11.26 -37.55
N GLU A 227 -27.68 11.44 -36.24
CA GLU A 227 -28.27 10.57 -35.22
C GLU A 227 -29.41 11.29 -34.48
N LYS A 228 -30.55 10.60 -34.31
CA LYS A 228 -31.71 11.11 -33.57
C LYS A 228 -31.50 10.92 -32.07
N VAL A 229 -31.61 12.00 -31.30
CA VAL A 229 -31.67 11.96 -29.83
C VAL A 229 -33.04 12.50 -29.41
N GLY A 230 -33.96 11.59 -29.08
CA GLY A 230 -35.39 11.89 -28.96
C GLY A 230 -36.03 12.17 -30.33
N ASP A 231 -36.95 13.15 -30.38
CA ASP A 231 -37.64 13.55 -31.62
C ASP A 231 -36.85 14.55 -32.49
N LYS A 232 -35.66 14.98 -32.06
CA LYS A 232 -34.86 16.00 -32.76
C LYS A 232 -33.57 15.42 -33.34
N ILE A 233 -33.18 15.96 -34.50
CA ILE A 233 -31.96 15.57 -35.23
C ILE A 233 -30.85 16.57 -34.88
N LEU A 234 -29.68 16.08 -34.48
CA LEU A 234 -28.54 16.94 -34.09
C LEU A 234 -27.40 16.77 -35.09
N ALA A 235 -26.82 17.90 -35.51
CA ALA A 235 -25.55 17.87 -36.24
C ALA A 235 -24.41 17.37 -35.31
N PRO A 236 -23.38 16.66 -35.83
CA PRO A 236 -22.31 16.09 -35.01
C PRO A 236 -21.62 17.10 -34.07
N ALA A 237 -21.40 18.33 -34.55
CA ALA A 237 -20.82 19.41 -33.75
C ALA A 237 -21.74 19.94 -32.63
N ALA A 238 -23.06 19.89 -32.83
CA ALA A 238 -24.05 20.28 -31.82
C ALA A 238 -24.14 19.23 -30.69
N ARG A 239 -24.04 17.94 -31.04
CA ARG A 239 -24.03 16.83 -30.08
C ARG A 239 -22.90 16.95 -29.06
N LYS A 240 -21.66 17.17 -29.53
CA LYS A 240 -20.50 17.31 -28.64
C LYS A 240 -20.70 18.47 -27.64
N MET A 241 -21.25 19.57 -28.11
CA MET A 241 -21.43 20.78 -27.31
C MET A 241 -22.59 20.70 -26.31
N VAL A 242 -23.66 19.95 -26.64
CA VAL A 242 -24.74 19.65 -25.68
C VAL A 242 -24.25 18.75 -24.55
N ALA A 243 -23.42 17.75 -24.87
CA ALA A 243 -22.85 16.84 -23.87
C ALA A 243 -21.86 17.56 -22.93
N GLU A 244 -21.02 18.46 -23.47
CA GLU A 244 -20.05 19.22 -22.68
C GLU A 244 -20.69 20.23 -21.71
N HIS A 245 -21.88 20.75 -22.03
CA HIS A 245 -22.57 21.76 -21.22
C HIS A 245 -23.81 21.26 -20.48
N ASP A 246 -24.05 19.94 -20.50
CA ASP A 246 -25.13 19.26 -19.76
C ASP A 246 -26.52 19.87 -20.04
N LEU A 247 -26.77 20.17 -21.32
CA LEU A 247 -28.00 20.82 -21.77
C LEU A 247 -29.10 19.81 -22.12
N ASP A 248 -30.35 20.22 -21.88
CA ASP A 248 -31.52 19.44 -22.27
C ASP A 248 -31.88 19.71 -23.74
N VAL A 249 -31.57 18.74 -24.60
CA VAL A 249 -31.82 18.74 -26.06
C VAL A 249 -33.28 19.09 -26.38
N ALA A 250 -34.24 18.70 -25.53
CA ALA A 250 -35.65 18.95 -25.78
C ALA A 250 -35.99 20.45 -25.80
N LYS A 251 -35.26 21.26 -25.01
CA LYS A 251 -35.48 22.70 -24.84
C LYS A 251 -34.77 23.57 -25.88
N ILE A 252 -33.95 22.97 -26.74
CA ILE A 252 -33.23 23.69 -27.79
C ILE A 252 -34.05 23.62 -29.07
N GLU A 253 -34.46 24.77 -29.61
CA GLU A 253 -35.16 24.84 -30.90
C GLU A 253 -34.12 24.87 -32.03
N GLY A 254 -34.24 23.92 -32.96
CA GLY A 254 -33.29 23.76 -34.06
C GLY A 254 -33.68 24.61 -35.27
N THR A 255 -32.76 25.45 -35.74
CA THR A 255 -33.00 26.33 -36.89
C THR A 255 -32.57 25.73 -38.24
N GLY A 256 -31.96 24.54 -38.22
CA GLY A 256 -31.52 23.82 -39.41
C GLY A 256 -32.66 23.19 -40.23
N LYS A 257 -32.39 22.92 -41.51
CA LYS A 257 -33.33 22.31 -42.46
C LYS A 257 -33.91 21.00 -41.89
N GLY A 258 -35.25 20.94 -41.76
CA GLY A 258 -35.94 19.79 -41.16
C GLY A 258 -36.01 19.81 -39.63
N GLY A 259 -35.80 20.96 -38.98
CA GLY A 259 -35.85 21.10 -37.52
C GLY A 259 -34.56 20.62 -36.82
N ARG A 260 -33.44 20.61 -37.55
CA ARG A 260 -32.14 20.15 -37.07
C ARG A 260 -31.49 21.17 -36.15
N ILE A 261 -30.91 20.72 -35.05
CA ILE A 261 -30.18 21.59 -34.11
C ILE A 261 -28.74 21.76 -34.62
N LEU A 262 -28.35 23.02 -34.84
CA LEU A 262 -27.00 23.39 -35.26
C LEU A 262 -26.15 23.85 -34.07
N LYS A 263 -24.84 23.95 -34.29
CA LYS A 263 -23.87 24.40 -33.28
C LYS A 263 -24.23 25.78 -32.70
N GLU A 264 -24.76 26.67 -33.54
CA GLU A 264 -25.14 28.04 -33.16
C GLU A 264 -26.35 28.06 -32.22
N ASP A 265 -27.30 27.14 -32.39
CA ASP A 265 -28.49 27.01 -31.53
C ASP A 265 -28.10 26.57 -30.11
N VAL A 266 -27.13 25.65 -30.01
CA VAL A 266 -26.57 25.20 -28.72
C VAL A 266 -25.80 26.33 -28.05
N GLN A 267 -25.01 27.12 -28.80
CA GLN A 267 -24.28 28.26 -28.23
C GLN A 267 -25.20 29.37 -27.71
N LYS A 268 -26.32 29.63 -28.40
CA LYS A 268 -27.35 30.54 -27.88
C LYS A 268 -27.99 29.98 -26.61
N ALA A 269 -28.34 28.70 -26.58
CA ALA A 269 -28.91 28.04 -25.41
C ALA A 269 -27.96 28.00 -24.20
N VAL A 270 -26.64 27.91 -24.42
CA VAL A 270 -25.60 28.06 -23.37
C VAL A 270 -25.56 29.50 -22.85
N LYS A 271 -25.54 30.50 -23.75
CA LYS A 271 -25.45 31.92 -23.38
C LYS A 271 -26.69 32.42 -22.63
N ASP A 272 -27.86 31.98 -23.05
CA ASP A 272 -29.14 32.40 -22.47
C ASP A 272 -29.50 31.59 -21.21
N GLY A 273 -28.75 30.52 -20.90
CA GLY A 273 -28.95 29.66 -19.72
C GLY A 273 -30.28 28.91 -19.69
N SER A 274 -31.08 29.00 -20.75
CA SER A 274 -32.47 28.55 -20.85
C SER A 274 -32.63 27.04 -20.98
N ALA A 275 -31.59 26.34 -21.44
CA ALA A 275 -31.61 24.90 -21.68
C ALA A 275 -30.81 24.08 -20.65
N LYS A 276 -30.32 24.69 -19.56
CA LYS A 276 -29.60 23.95 -18.52
C LYS A 276 -30.54 22.92 -17.89
N LYS A 277 -30.10 21.66 -17.81
CA LYS A 277 -30.88 20.57 -17.23
C LYS A 277 -31.23 20.93 -15.78
N ALA A 278 -32.52 21.10 -15.51
CA ALA A 278 -32.97 21.45 -14.17
C ALA A 278 -32.66 20.29 -13.23
N ALA A 279 -31.91 20.55 -12.15
CA ALA A 279 -31.77 19.61 -11.05
C ALA A 279 -33.17 19.28 -10.54
N LYS A 280 -33.52 17.98 -10.50
CA LYS A 280 -34.80 17.51 -9.99
C LYS A 280 -34.94 17.93 -8.52
N SER A 281 -35.68 19.02 -8.30
CA SER A 281 -36.27 19.35 -7.01
C SER A 281 -37.35 18.32 -6.72
N ALA A 282 -37.13 17.48 -5.71
CA ALA A 282 -38.12 16.56 -5.20
C ALA A 282 -39.25 17.34 -4.50
N ALA A 283 -40.47 17.24 -5.02
CA ALA A 283 -41.67 17.60 -4.29
C ALA A 283 -42.00 16.48 -3.28
N PRO A 284 -42.58 16.80 -2.10
CA PRO A 284 -42.82 15.83 -1.05
C PRO A 284 -43.94 14.85 -1.46
N ALA A 285 -43.55 13.63 -1.79
CA ALA A 285 -44.48 12.52 -1.96
C ALA A 285 -44.91 12.01 -0.58
N LYS A 286 -46.22 11.97 -0.38
CA LYS A 286 -46.95 11.32 0.71
C LYS A 286 -46.33 9.96 1.03
N ALA A 287 -46.00 9.75 2.31
CA ALA A 287 -45.41 8.51 2.82
C ALA A 287 -46.32 7.30 2.51
N ALA A 288 -46.01 6.62 1.42
CA ALA A 288 -46.25 5.19 1.31
C ALA A 288 -45.05 4.51 1.98
N ALA A 289 -45.31 3.70 2.99
CA ALA A 289 -44.28 2.92 3.67
C ALA A 289 -43.50 2.12 2.63
N ALA A 290 -42.24 2.51 2.40
CA ALA A 290 -41.31 1.71 1.64
C ALA A 290 -41.09 0.41 2.44
N PRO A 291 -41.08 -0.78 1.80
CA PRO A 291 -40.43 -1.91 2.42
C PRO A 291 -39.00 -1.47 2.73
N ALA A 292 -38.56 -1.70 3.97
CA ALA A 292 -37.18 -1.47 4.36
C ALA A 292 -36.29 -2.34 3.47
N ALA A 293 -35.81 -1.78 2.36
CA ALA A 293 -34.61 -2.27 1.72
C ALA A 293 -33.50 -1.94 2.72
N GLU A 294 -33.10 -2.94 3.50
CA GLU A 294 -31.79 -2.95 4.12
C GLU A 294 -30.79 -2.60 3.02
N GLY A 295 -30.32 -1.34 3.03
CA GLY A 295 -29.28 -0.91 2.13
C GLY A 295 -28.08 -1.81 2.41
N GLU A 296 -27.76 -2.66 1.44
CA GLU A 296 -26.61 -3.56 1.50
C GLU A 296 -25.39 -2.69 1.87
N ARG A 297 -24.83 -2.93 3.05
CA ARG A 297 -23.62 -2.21 3.48
C ARG A 297 -22.52 -2.67 2.53
N ILE A 298 -22.21 -1.84 1.53
CA ILE A 298 -21.22 -2.19 0.50
C ILE A 298 -19.85 -2.29 1.19
N GLU A 299 -19.44 -3.51 1.50
CA GLU A 299 -18.10 -3.83 1.95
C GLU A 299 -17.21 -4.11 0.73
N LYS A 300 -16.10 -3.38 0.61
CA LYS A 300 -15.09 -3.61 -0.44
C LYS A 300 -13.78 -4.03 0.20
N ARG A 301 -13.36 -5.29 -0.03
CA ARG A 301 -12.04 -5.79 0.37
C ARG A 301 -11.03 -5.50 -0.75
N VAL A 302 -9.92 -4.86 -0.40
CA VAL A 302 -8.80 -4.59 -1.31
C VAL A 302 -7.53 -5.11 -0.64
N PRO A 303 -6.73 -5.96 -1.31
CA PRO A 303 -5.47 -6.42 -0.75
C PRO A 303 -4.49 -5.26 -0.57
N MET A 304 -3.66 -5.31 0.47
CA MET A 304 -2.56 -4.34 0.63
C MET A 304 -1.50 -4.57 -0.44
N SER A 305 -0.96 -3.50 -1.01
CA SER A 305 0.25 -3.57 -1.85
C SER A 305 1.45 -4.11 -1.06
N ARG A 306 2.44 -4.72 -1.74
CA ARG A 306 3.63 -5.30 -1.07
C ARG A 306 4.41 -4.23 -0.31
N LEU A 307 4.53 -3.04 -0.88
CA LEU A 307 5.11 -1.87 -0.21
C LEU A 307 4.39 -1.55 1.11
N ARG A 308 3.05 -1.52 1.10
CA ARG A 308 2.26 -1.21 2.29
C ARG A 308 2.38 -2.29 3.37
N GLN A 309 2.41 -3.57 2.97
CA GLN A 309 2.64 -4.69 3.89
C GLN A 309 4.02 -4.58 4.57
N THR A 310 5.06 -4.26 3.80
CA THR A 310 6.43 -4.10 4.32
C THR A 310 6.52 -2.94 5.31
N ILE A 311 5.93 -1.79 4.98
CA ILE A 311 5.85 -0.63 5.88
C ILE A 311 5.10 -1.01 7.16
N ALA A 312 3.96 -1.70 7.05
CA ALA A 312 3.18 -2.12 8.22
C ALA A 312 4.00 -3.05 9.14
N LYS A 313 4.68 -4.05 8.57
CA LYS A 313 5.57 -4.94 9.34
C LYS A 313 6.67 -4.17 10.06
N ARG A 314 7.34 -3.22 9.39
CA ARG A 314 8.39 -2.39 9.99
C ARG A 314 7.87 -1.49 11.11
N LEU A 315 6.70 -0.86 10.92
CA LEU A 315 6.12 0.02 11.94
C LEU A 315 5.72 -0.74 13.21
N VAL A 316 5.11 -1.92 13.05
CA VAL A 316 4.77 -2.79 14.19
C VAL A 316 6.04 -3.29 14.88
N GLN A 317 7.05 -3.72 14.12
CA GLN A 317 8.33 -4.14 14.66
C GLN A 317 9.01 -3.03 15.47
N ALA A 318 8.99 -1.79 14.99
CA ALA A 318 9.54 -0.64 15.70
C ALA A 318 8.86 -0.45 17.07
N GLN A 319 7.52 -0.55 17.13
CA GLN A 319 6.76 -0.42 18.38
C GLN A 319 6.98 -1.59 19.35
N GLN A 320 7.14 -2.81 18.85
CA GLN A 320 7.37 -3.99 19.68
C GLN A 320 8.80 -4.05 20.22
N THR A 321 9.77 -3.51 19.47
CA THR A 321 11.19 -3.60 19.82
C THR A 321 11.64 -2.44 20.69
N ALA A 322 11.23 -1.20 20.37
CA ALA A 322 11.64 -0.01 21.10
C ALA A 322 10.73 0.25 22.30
N ALA A 323 11.31 0.62 23.45
CA ALA A 323 10.54 1.15 24.57
C ALA A 323 10.24 2.63 24.29
N MET A 324 9.31 2.89 23.37
CA MET A 324 9.11 4.22 22.82
C MET A 324 8.31 5.13 23.76
N LEU A 325 8.89 6.28 24.10
CA LEU A 325 8.20 7.37 24.81
C LEU A 325 8.28 8.66 23.99
N THR A 326 7.35 9.57 24.22
CA THR A 326 7.33 10.89 23.58
C THR A 326 7.30 12.00 24.63
N THR A 327 8.21 12.96 24.50
CA THR A 327 8.19 14.22 25.26
C THR A 327 7.89 15.41 24.35
N TYR A 328 7.37 16.49 24.91
CA TYR A 328 6.88 17.64 24.17
C TYR A 328 7.38 18.96 24.76
N ASN A 329 7.72 19.88 23.87
CA ASN A 329 7.95 21.29 24.21
C ASN A 329 7.24 22.18 23.20
N GLU A 330 6.91 23.39 23.61
CA GLU A 330 6.55 24.47 22.70
C GLU A 330 7.77 25.35 22.41
N VAL A 331 7.84 25.90 21.20
CA VAL A 331 8.90 26.80 20.75
C VAL A 331 8.28 28.08 20.18
N ASP A 332 8.78 29.23 20.60
CA ASP A 332 8.45 30.55 20.05
C ASP A 332 9.22 30.75 18.74
N MET A 333 8.50 30.87 17.62
CA MET A 333 9.09 31.03 16.30
C MET A 333 9.35 32.49 15.91
N THR A 334 9.12 33.45 16.83
CA THR A 334 9.21 34.90 16.57
C THR A 334 10.54 35.28 15.92
N GLU A 335 11.67 34.90 16.51
CA GLU A 335 12.99 35.33 16.04
C GLU A 335 13.35 34.72 14.67
N ILE A 336 13.05 33.44 14.45
CA ILE A 336 13.25 32.81 13.13
C ILE A 336 12.36 33.48 12.08
N MET A 337 11.10 33.78 12.42
CA MET A 337 10.19 34.45 11.49
C MET A 337 10.65 35.87 11.16
N ALA A 338 11.15 36.62 12.15
CA ALA A 338 11.72 37.95 11.96
C ALA A 338 12.96 37.91 11.07
N LEU A 339 13.90 37.01 11.37
CA LEU A 339 15.13 36.82 10.61
C LEU A 339 14.82 36.43 9.15
N ARG A 340 13.85 35.54 8.95
CA ARG A 340 13.39 35.17 7.62
C ARG A 340 12.73 36.34 6.90
N ALA A 341 11.90 37.13 7.57
CA ALA A 341 11.27 38.31 6.98
C ALA A 341 12.31 39.33 6.50
N GLN A 342 13.37 39.54 7.29
CA GLN A 342 14.46 40.46 6.99
C GLN A 342 15.35 39.98 5.83
N TYR A 343 15.73 38.70 5.80
CA TYR A 343 16.77 38.22 4.87
C TYR A 343 16.27 37.37 3.69
N LYS A 344 14.99 36.99 3.63
CA LYS A 344 14.46 36.08 2.57
C LYS A 344 14.83 36.50 1.14
N GLU A 345 14.81 37.80 0.82
CA GLU A 345 15.10 38.28 -0.53
C GLU A 345 16.59 38.28 -0.84
N THR A 346 17.40 38.76 0.10
CA THR A 346 18.87 38.74 -0.02
C THR A 346 19.39 37.31 -0.11
N PHE A 347 18.85 36.42 0.71
CA PHE A 347 19.20 35.00 0.71
C PHE A 347 18.83 34.33 -0.62
N LEU A 348 17.63 34.60 -1.15
CA LEU A 348 17.22 34.10 -2.46
C LEU A 348 18.13 34.60 -3.58
N LYS A 349 18.50 35.89 -3.57
CA LYS A 349 19.42 36.46 -4.57
C LYS A 349 20.84 35.87 -4.47
N ALA A 350 21.32 35.62 -3.25
CA ALA A 350 22.69 35.13 -3.02
C ALA A 350 22.84 33.63 -3.30
N HIS A 351 21.80 32.83 -3.05
CA HIS A 351 21.89 31.38 -3.08
C HIS A 351 20.95 30.71 -4.09
N ASP A 352 20.07 31.45 -4.76
CA ASP A 352 19.06 30.90 -5.68
C ASP A 352 18.18 29.81 -5.04
N ILE A 353 17.91 29.96 -3.74
CA ILE A 353 17.04 29.06 -2.97
C ILE A 353 16.29 29.86 -1.90
N LYS A 354 15.05 29.50 -1.63
CA LYS A 354 14.23 30.18 -0.61
C LYS A 354 14.76 29.84 0.78
N LEU A 355 14.81 30.82 1.66
CA LEU A 355 15.06 30.59 3.08
C LEU A 355 13.84 29.90 3.69
N GLY A 356 13.95 28.61 3.97
CA GLY A 356 12.94 27.81 4.65
C GLY A 356 13.10 27.82 6.17
N PHE A 357 12.27 27.04 6.85
CA PHE A 357 12.42 26.77 8.28
C PHE A 357 13.31 25.56 8.54
N MET A 358 13.30 24.57 7.64
CA MET A 358 13.97 23.29 7.84
C MET A 358 15.47 23.44 8.04
N GLY A 359 16.12 24.39 7.37
CA GLY A 359 17.53 24.67 7.59
C GLY A 359 17.86 25.02 9.04
N PHE A 360 17.01 25.79 9.73
CA PHE A 360 17.21 26.11 11.15
C PHE A 360 17.04 24.86 12.02
N PHE A 361 16.01 24.05 11.77
CA PHE A 361 15.76 22.83 12.53
C PHE A 361 16.84 21.78 12.34
N VAL A 362 17.31 21.58 11.10
CA VAL A 362 18.42 20.67 10.81
C VAL A 362 19.68 21.15 11.52
N LYS A 363 20.06 22.43 11.40
CA LYS A 363 21.25 22.95 12.09
C LYS A 363 21.15 22.87 13.62
N ALA A 364 19.99 23.20 14.19
CA ALA A 364 19.76 23.08 15.62
C ALA A 364 19.82 21.62 16.08
N ALA A 365 19.24 20.69 15.31
CA ALA A 365 19.31 19.26 15.59
C ALA A 365 20.74 18.73 15.48
N SER A 366 21.50 19.09 14.44
CA SER A 366 22.91 18.68 14.32
C SER A 366 23.71 19.12 15.54
N GLU A 367 23.50 20.34 16.02
CA GLU A 367 24.21 20.87 17.18
C GLU A 367 23.77 20.21 18.49
N ALA A 368 22.46 20.00 18.68
CA ALA A 368 21.96 19.25 19.82
C ALA A 368 22.48 17.80 19.83
N LEU A 369 22.53 17.12 18.68
CA LEU A 369 23.00 15.73 18.59
C LEU A 369 24.48 15.59 18.99
N LYS A 370 25.32 16.61 18.77
CA LYS A 370 26.70 16.61 19.28
C LYS A 370 26.76 16.67 20.81
N ARG A 371 25.84 17.44 21.42
CA ARG A 371 25.75 17.61 22.88
C ARG A 371 25.13 16.38 23.57
N PHE A 372 24.30 15.62 22.85
CA PHE A 372 23.64 14.41 23.33
C PHE A 372 23.92 13.19 22.42
N PRO A 373 25.12 12.60 22.48
CA PRO A 373 25.52 11.48 21.62
C PRO A 373 24.60 10.26 21.69
N ASP A 374 23.99 9.98 22.84
CA ASP A 374 23.06 8.86 23.03
C ASP A 374 21.79 9.00 22.15
N VAL A 375 21.36 10.24 21.86
CA VAL A 375 20.24 10.52 20.95
C VAL A 375 20.61 10.26 19.49
N ASN A 376 21.90 10.39 19.16
CA ASN A 376 22.42 10.12 17.83
C ASN A 376 22.86 8.67 17.63
N ALA A 377 22.77 7.81 18.65
CA ALA A 377 23.24 6.43 18.63
C ALA A 377 22.18 5.45 18.10
N SER A 378 22.59 4.21 17.83
CA SER A 378 21.70 3.10 17.48
C SER A 378 22.01 1.85 18.30
N ILE A 379 21.00 1.02 18.54
CA ILE A 379 21.15 -0.29 19.20
C ILE A 379 21.32 -1.36 18.10
N ASP A 380 22.41 -2.12 18.15
CA ASP A 380 22.65 -3.26 17.26
C ASP A 380 22.84 -4.54 18.08
N GLY A 381 21.79 -5.35 18.17
CA GLY A 381 21.77 -6.54 19.03
C GLY A 381 21.97 -6.17 20.49
N THR A 382 23.13 -6.51 21.04
CA THR A 382 23.54 -6.20 22.42
C THR A 382 24.46 -4.99 22.52
N ASP A 383 24.93 -4.46 21.39
CA ASP A 383 25.90 -3.39 21.33
C ASP A 383 25.23 -2.04 21.05
N ILE A 384 25.87 -0.98 21.53
CA ILE A 384 25.50 0.40 21.22
C ILE A 384 26.48 0.95 20.19
N VAL A 385 25.96 1.45 19.08
CA VAL A 385 26.74 2.08 18.02
C VAL A 385 26.57 3.59 18.13
N TYR A 386 27.65 4.26 18.53
CA TYR A 386 27.75 5.71 18.56
C TYR A 386 28.20 6.25 17.21
N HIS A 387 27.50 7.27 16.72
CA HIS A 387 27.80 7.89 15.43
C HIS A 387 28.51 9.23 15.62
N GLY A 388 29.73 9.34 15.08
CA GLY A 388 30.54 10.57 15.10
C GLY A 388 30.16 11.62 14.06
N TYR A 389 29.05 11.41 13.36
CA TYR A 389 28.50 12.27 12.30
C TYR A 389 26.99 12.44 12.52
N GLN A 390 26.41 13.49 11.95
CA GLN A 390 24.97 13.77 12.05
C GLN A 390 24.31 13.64 10.67
N ASP A 391 23.78 12.45 10.40
CA ASP A 391 23.05 12.13 9.18
C ASP A 391 21.54 12.19 9.46
N ILE A 392 20.89 13.28 9.05
CA ILE A 392 19.50 13.54 9.43
C ILE A 392 18.57 13.17 8.27
N GLY A 393 17.73 12.16 8.51
CA GLY A 393 16.58 11.82 7.67
C GLY A 393 15.53 12.93 7.71
N VAL A 394 15.02 13.37 6.56
CA VAL A 394 13.94 14.34 6.47
C VAL A 394 12.76 13.70 5.77
N ALA A 395 11.63 13.60 6.46
CA ALA A 395 10.44 12.98 5.90
C ALA A 395 9.84 13.85 4.79
N VAL A 396 9.68 13.27 3.60
CA VAL A 396 9.10 13.91 2.41
C VAL A 396 7.85 13.14 1.98
N SER A 397 6.77 13.87 1.78
CA SER A 397 5.51 13.29 1.27
C SER A 397 5.56 13.16 -0.24
N THR A 398 5.17 11.98 -0.74
CA THR A 398 5.04 11.66 -2.17
C THR A 398 3.68 11.02 -2.43
N ASP A 399 3.29 10.91 -3.69
CA ASP A 399 2.01 10.27 -4.07
C ASP A 399 2.00 8.76 -3.74
N ARG A 400 3.19 8.14 -3.64
CA ARG A 400 3.38 6.73 -3.25
C ARG A 400 3.48 6.54 -1.73
N GLY A 401 3.44 7.62 -0.96
CA GLY A 401 3.53 7.62 0.49
C GLY A 401 4.70 8.43 1.04
N LEU A 402 5.02 8.20 2.30
CA LEU A 402 6.08 8.90 3.01
C LEU A 402 7.43 8.20 2.76
N VAL A 403 8.43 8.96 2.37
CA VAL A 403 9.82 8.49 2.24
C VAL A 403 10.73 9.40 3.07
N VAL A 404 11.87 8.86 3.53
CA VAL A 404 12.78 9.56 4.43
C VAL A 404 14.20 9.56 3.84
N PRO A 405 14.49 10.47 2.89
CA PRO A 405 15.85 10.66 2.40
C PRO A 405 16.75 11.32 3.47
N VAL A 406 18.05 11.06 3.40
CA VAL A 406 19.05 11.39 4.41
C VAL A 406 19.93 12.54 3.95
N LEU A 407 19.97 13.61 4.75
CA LEU A 407 20.98 14.66 4.64
C LEU A 407 22.25 14.17 5.36
N ARG A 408 23.34 13.98 4.63
CA ARG A 408 24.61 13.51 5.17
C ARG A 408 25.48 14.65 5.72
N ASP A 409 26.17 14.45 6.83
CA ASP A 409 27.13 15.40 7.42
C ASP A 409 26.52 16.80 7.66
N THR A 410 25.34 16.84 8.29
CA THR A 410 24.54 18.07 8.46
C THR A 410 25.21 19.13 9.34
N ASP A 411 26.16 18.74 10.19
CA ASP A 411 27.00 19.61 10.99
C ASP A 411 27.87 20.53 10.12
N SER A 412 28.35 20.04 8.98
CA SER A 412 29.18 20.79 8.03
C SER A 412 28.38 21.62 7.03
N MET A 413 27.09 21.32 6.84
CA MET A 413 26.24 22.00 5.87
C MET A 413 25.91 23.44 6.25
N LYS A 414 25.81 24.31 5.25
CA LYS A 414 25.18 25.62 5.41
C LYS A 414 23.67 25.47 5.29
N ILE A 415 22.92 26.43 5.85
CA ILE A 415 21.45 26.50 5.70
C ILE A 415 21.03 26.43 4.23
N ALA A 416 21.74 27.11 3.33
CA ALA A 416 21.45 27.08 1.89
C ALA A 416 21.60 25.68 1.27
N ASP A 417 22.57 24.89 1.73
CA ASP A 417 22.81 23.54 1.23
C ASP A 417 21.72 22.59 1.71
N VAL A 418 21.29 22.73 2.97
CA VAL A 418 20.16 22.00 3.54
C VAL A 418 18.89 22.27 2.75
N GLU A 419 18.53 23.55 2.56
CA GLU A 419 17.31 23.93 1.83
C GLU A 419 17.35 23.41 0.39
N ARG A 420 18.51 23.49 -0.29
CA ARG A 420 18.66 22.97 -1.65
C ARG A 420 18.44 21.46 -1.71
N LYS A 421 19.07 20.69 -0.80
CA LYS A 421 18.91 19.23 -0.76
C LYS A 421 17.48 18.82 -0.43
N ILE A 422 16.81 19.50 0.50
CA ILE A 422 15.40 19.20 0.83
C ILE A 422 14.48 19.47 -0.36
N VAL A 423 14.70 20.56 -1.11
CA VAL A 423 13.92 20.83 -2.32
C VAL A 423 14.19 19.80 -3.41
N ASP A 424 15.45 19.38 -3.59
CA ASP A 424 15.83 18.31 -4.51
C ASP A 424 15.15 16.99 -4.15
N PHE A 425 15.22 16.58 -2.88
CA PHE A 425 14.53 15.38 -2.37
C PHE A 425 13.01 15.47 -2.54
N GLY A 426 12.41 16.65 -2.31
CA GLY A 426 11.00 16.90 -2.59
C GLY A 426 10.62 16.75 -4.07
N LYS A 427 11.52 17.09 -4.98
CA LYS A 427 11.33 16.90 -6.43
C LYS A 427 11.52 15.43 -6.81
N ARG A 428 12.65 14.83 -6.45
CA ARG A 428 12.97 13.42 -6.74
C ARG A 428 11.98 12.46 -6.10
N GLY A 429 11.46 12.76 -4.92
CA GLY A 429 10.45 11.96 -4.25
C GLY A 429 9.13 11.94 -5.02
N ARG A 430 8.65 13.11 -5.48
CA ARG A 430 7.45 13.19 -6.33
C ARG A 430 7.67 12.53 -7.69
N ASP A 431 8.84 12.69 -8.28
CA ASP A 431 9.20 12.10 -9.56
C ASP A 431 9.51 10.58 -9.46
N GLY A 432 9.53 9.99 -8.26
CA GLY A 432 9.88 8.58 -8.06
C GLY A 432 11.36 8.23 -8.32
N LYS A 433 12.26 9.21 -8.21
CA LYS A 433 13.70 9.12 -8.55
C LYS A 433 14.63 9.08 -7.33
N LEU A 434 14.09 8.88 -6.12
CA LEU A 434 14.91 8.64 -4.94
C LEU A 434 15.44 7.21 -4.97
N GLY A 435 16.76 7.07 -4.83
CA GLY A 435 17.42 5.78 -4.77
C GLY A 435 17.47 5.23 -3.35
N MET A 436 17.88 3.96 -3.22
CA MET A 436 18.04 3.33 -1.90
C MET A 436 19.14 4.01 -1.07
N ASP A 437 20.23 4.43 -1.70
CA ASP A 437 21.35 5.11 -1.04
C ASP A 437 20.95 6.47 -0.44
N ASP A 438 19.88 7.08 -0.96
CA ASP A 438 19.33 8.31 -0.38
C ASP A 438 18.56 8.02 0.91
N MET A 439 18.07 6.80 1.15
CA MET A 439 17.16 6.45 2.26
C MET A 439 17.80 5.64 3.38
N ILE A 440 19.07 5.21 3.22
CA ILE A 440 19.79 4.41 4.22
C ILE A 440 20.82 5.27 4.96
N GLY A 441 21.03 4.93 6.24
CA GLY A 441 22.19 5.39 7.02
C GLY A 441 21.96 6.67 7.80
N GLY A 442 20.72 7.15 7.89
CA GLY A 442 20.39 8.25 8.79
C GLY A 442 20.51 7.82 10.25
N THR A 443 21.02 8.70 11.10
CA THR A 443 21.18 8.51 12.55
C THR A 443 20.03 9.13 13.35
N PHE A 444 19.37 10.14 12.76
CA PHE A 444 18.22 10.83 13.35
C PHE A 444 17.19 11.14 12.28
N THR A 445 15.92 11.33 12.64
CA THR A 445 14.86 11.73 11.69
C THR A 445 14.14 12.99 12.16
N ILE A 446 13.85 13.89 11.21
CA ILE A 446 12.91 15.00 11.37
C ILE A 446 11.70 14.75 10.46
N THR A 447 10.51 14.83 11.03
CA THR A 447 9.24 14.76 10.31
C THR A 447 8.40 15.98 10.59
N ASN A 448 7.78 16.55 9.55
CA ASN A 448 6.99 17.77 9.65
C ASN A 448 5.51 17.50 9.33
N GLY A 449 4.72 17.26 10.37
CA GLY A 449 3.26 17.15 10.26
C GLY A 449 2.56 18.50 10.15
N GLY A 450 3.25 19.60 10.45
CA GLY A 450 2.71 20.95 10.43
C GLY A 450 2.25 21.41 9.04
N THR A 451 2.85 20.88 7.97
CA THR A 451 2.42 21.14 6.59
C THR A 451 1.01 20.61 6.30
N PHE A 452 0.56 19.61 7.06
CA PHE A 452 -0.79 19.04 6.97
C PHE A 452 -1.75 19.62 8.02
N GLY A 453 -1.30 20.61 8.80
CA GLY A 453 -2.09 21.23 9.87
C GLY A 453 -2.10 20.44 11.17
N SER A 454 -1.25 19.43 11.34
CA SER A 454 -1.13 18.70 12.61
C SER A 454 -0.65 19.64 13.72
N LEU A 455 -1.40 19.69 14.82
CA LEU A 455 -1.05 20.51 15.99
C LEU A 455 -0.06 19.78 16.91
N MET A 456 -0.23 18.48 17.09
CA MET A 456 0.58 17.64 17.96
C MET A 456 0.38 16.18 17.57
N SER A 457 1.45 15.39 17.56
CA SER A 457 1.45 13.96 17.24
C SER A 457 2.69 13.28 17.83
N THR A 458 2.59 11.97 18.03
CA THR A 458 3.69 11.09 18.47
C THR A 458 4.29 10.40 17.23
N PRO A 459 5.40 10.87 16.67
CA PRO A 459 6.05 10.17 15.57
C PRO A 459 6.55 8.79 16.01
N ILE A 460 6.51 7.81 15.10
CA ILE A 460 7.10 6.48 15.32
C ILE A 460 8.55 6.55 14.85
N ILE A 461 9.47 6.04 15.68
CA ILE A 461 10.91 6.00 15.36
C ILE A 461 11.13 5.15 14.10
N ASN A 462 12.15 5.50 13.31
CA ASN A 462 12.58 4.74 12.13
C ASN A 462 13.81 3.88 12.47
N PRO A 463 13.67 2.59 12.80
CA PRO A 463 14.82 1.75 13.17
C PRO A 463 15.88 1.72 12.05
N PRO A 464 17.17 1.64 12.40
CA PRO A 464 17.74 1.41 13.74
C PRO A 464 17.97 2.68 14.57
N GLN A 465 17.45 3.84 14.14
CA GLN A 465 17.58 5.10 14.89
C GLN A 465 16.90 5.00 16.25
N THR A 466 17.36 5.79 17.21
CA THR A 466 16.82 5.79 18.58
C THR A 466 15.88 6.96 18.85
N ALA A 467 15.81 7.95 17.97
CA ALA A 467 14.94 9.11 18.15
C ALA A 467 14.44 9.74 16.85
N ILE A 468 13.30 10.42 16.93
CA ILE A 468 12.67 11.17 15.84
C ILE A 468 12.02 12.45 16.36
N LEU A 469 12.28 13.57 15.68
CA LEU A 469 11.67 14.87 15.96
C LEU A 469 10.45 15.12 15.08
N GLY A 470 9.29 15.32 15.71
CA GLY A 470 8.05 15.77 15.09
C GLY A 470 7.87 17.28 15.19
N MET A 471 7.86 17.96 14.04
CA MET A 471 7.51 19.36 13.89
C MET A 471 6.03 19.51 13.54
N HIS A 472 5.37 20.48 14.16
CA HIS A 472 3.93 20.71 14.03
C HIS A 472 3.61 22.10 13.47
N LYS A 473 2.31 22.39 13.33
CA LYS A 473 1.82 23.65 12.78
C LYS A 473 2.27 24.83 13.66
N ILE A 474 2.78 25.88 13.01
CA ILE A 474 2.96 27.20 13.62
C ILE A 474 1.59 27.88 13.69
N GLN A 475 1.20 28.34 14.87
CA GLN A 475 -0.03 29.10 15.05
C GLN A 475 0.13 30.20 16.09
N ASP A 476 -0.54 31.32 15.87
CA ASP A 476 -0.57 32.44 16.80
C ASP A 476 -1.27 32.03 18.10
N ARG A 477 -0.61 32.29 19.23
CA ARG A 477 -1.13 32.01 20.56
C ARG A 477 -0.90 33.18 21.51
N PRO A 478 -1.83 33.44 22.46
CA PRO A 478 -1.59 34.38 23.53
C PRO A 478 -0.61 33.78 24.54
N MET A 479 0.58 34.38 24.66
CA MET A 479 1.64 33.98 25.56
C MET A 479 1.91 35.07 26.60
N ALA A 480 2.19 34.66 27.85
CA ALA A 480 2.60 35.59 28.89
C ALA A 480 4.12 35.88 28.74
N VAL A 481 4.46 37.07 28.26
CA VAL A 481 5.85 37.52 28.06
C VAL A 481 6.07 38.75 28.93
N ASN A 482 7.02 38.68 29.87
CA ASN A 482 7.37 39.79 30.78
C ASN A 482 6.15 40.41 31.49
N GLY A 483 5.20 39.57 31.91
CA GLY A 483 3.97 40.00 32.60
C GLY A 483 2.88 40.59 31.69
N LYS A 484 3.05 40.55 30.37
CA LYS A 484 2.05 40.98 29.38
C LYS A 484 1.57 39.80 28.54
N VAL A 485 0.32 39.84 28.07
CA VAL A 485 -0.16 38.89 27.08
C VAL A 485 0.21 39.41 25.70
N GLU A 486 1.07 38.69 25.01
CA GLU A 486 1.50 38.98 23.64
C GLU A 486 1.10 37.83 22.72
N ILE A 487 0.72 38.13 21.48
CA ILE A 487 0.47 37.11 20.47
C ILE A 487 1.81 36.67 19.90
N ARG A 488 2.15 35.39 20.05
CA ARG A 488 3.39 34.80 19.55
C ARG A 488 3.10 33.64 18.58
N PRO A 489 3.86 33.49 17.49
CA PRO A 489 3.78 32.33 16.62
C PRO A 489 4.44 31.12 17.29
N MET A 490 3.62 30.21 17.83
CA MET A 490 4.10 29.06 18.59
C MET A 490 4.02 27.78 17.76
N MET A 491 5.00 26.88 17.96
CA MET A 491 5.01 25.53 17.40
C MET A 491 5.18 24.51 18.53
N TYR A 492 4.53 23.35 18.40
CA TYR A 492 4.84 22.18 19.23
C TYR A 492 5.92 21.31 18.59
N LEU A 493 6.89 20.90 19.39
CA LEU A 493 7.89 19.90 19.06
C LEU A 493 7.62 18.65 19.88
N ALA A 494 7.65 17.49 19.23
CA ALA A 494 7.53 16.19 19.87
C ALA A 494 8.81 15.39 19.59
N LEU A 495 9.48 14.91 20.64
CA LEU A 495 10.59 13.98 20.49
C LEU A 495 10.12 12.61 20.94
N SER A 496 10.01 11.68 19.99
CA SER A 496 9.86 10.26 20.32
C SER A 496 11.24 9.61 20.38
N TYR A 497 11.48 8.80 21.40
CA TYR A 497 12.78 8.19 21.66
C TYR A 497 12.65 6.79 22.25
N ASP A 498 13.65 5.95 22.03
CA ASP A 498 13.75 4.61 22.60
C ASP A 498 14.38 4.71 24.00
N HIS A 499 13.57 4.47 25.03
CA HIS A 499 13.98 4.58 26.43
C HIS A 499 14.94 3.46 26.87
N ARG A 500 15.25 2.50 26.00
CA ARG A 500 16.38 1.58 26.21
C ARG A 500 17.73 2.26 26.03
N MET A 501 17.79 3.32 25.22
CA MET A 501 19.01 4.09 24.93
C MET A 501 19.03 5.45 25.63
N ILE A 502 17.88 6.14 25.64
CA ILE A 502 17.80 7.56 26.04
C ILE A 502 16.95 7.67 27.31
N ASP A 503 17.55 8.18 28.38
CA ASP A 503 16.82 8.48 29.60
C ASP A 503 15.95 9.73 29.46
N GLY A 504 14.85 9.80 30.23
CA GLY A 504 13.91 10.93 30.17
C GLY A 504 14.56 12.31 30.43
N LYS A 505 15.63 12.36 31.23
CA LYS A 505 16.40 13.60 31.45
C LYS A 505 17.06 14.07 30.15
N ASP A 506 17.75 13.19 29.44
CA ASP A 506 18.50 13.54 28.24
C ASP A 506 17.55 13.87 27.08
N ALA A 507 16.43 13.14 26.97
CA ALA A 507 15.37 13.47 26.02
C ALA A 507 14.81 14.90 26.23
N VAL A 508 14.53 15.28 27.49
CA VAL A 508 14.04 16.62 27.83
C VAL A 508 15.11 17.67 27.58
N GLN A 509 16.35 17.43 28.01
CA GLN A 509 17.45 18.39 27.82
C GLN A 509 17.80 18.58 26.33
N PHE A 510 17.74 17.53 25.52
CA PHE A 510 17.88 17.60 24.07
C PHE A 510 16.80 18.50 23.45
N LEU A 511 15.53 18.27 23.82
CA LEU A 511 14.41 19.04 23.26
C LEU A 511 14.42 20.51 23.74
N VAL A 512 14.83 20.78 24.97
CA VAL A 512 15.06 22.13 25.49
C VAL A 512 16.22 22.81 24.77
N THR A 513 17.33 22.10 24.52
CA THR A 513 18.46 22.64 23.75
C THR A 513 18.02 23.04 22.34
N LEU A 514 17.25 22.18 21.67
CA LEU A 514 16.62 22.51 20.38
C LEU A 514 15.76 23.77 20.47
N LYS A 515 14.89 23.86 21.48
CA LYS A 515 14.05 25.04 21.71
C LYS A 515 14.89 26.30 21.86
N GLU A 516 15.92 26.29 22.70
CA GLU A 516 16.77 27.45 22.94
C GLU A 516 17.53 27.91 21.68
N LEU A 517 18.05 26.97 20.88
CA LEU A 517 18.73 27.27 19.62
C LEU A 517 17.78 27.84 18.56
N LEU A 518 16.51 27.46 18.59
CA LEU A 518 15.48 27.96 17.67
C LEU A 518 14.90 29.30 18.11
N GLU A 519 14.72 29.53 19.42
CA GLU A 519 14.25 30.79 19.98
C GLU A 519 15.32 31.89 19.90
N ASP A 520 16.60 31.51 19.89
CA ASP A 520 17.73 32.42 19.69
C ASP A 520 18.71 31.88 18.64
N PRO A 521 18.42 32.05 17.34
CA PRO A 521 19.26 31.53 16.25
C PRO A 521 20.69 32.10 16.23
N ALA A 522 20.97 33.20 16.93
CA ALA A 522 22.33 33.73 17.03
C ALA A 522 23.26 32.77 17.77
N ARG A 523 22.73 31.94 18.68
CA ARG A 523 23.49 30.90 19.38
C ARG A 523 24.12 29.88 18.43
N LEU A 524 23.42 29.54 17.34
CA LEU A 524 23.95 28.65 16.30
C LEU A 524 25.19 29.24 15.60
N LEU A 525 25.31 30.56 15.54
CA LEU A 525 26.48 31.23 14.95
C LEU A 525 27.62 31.39 15.96
N LEU A 526 27.28 31.56 17.24
CA LEU A 526 28.23 31.81 18.32
C LEU A 526 28.75 30.53 18.97
N ASP A 527 28.16 29.38 18.66
CA ASP A 527 28.49 28.08 19.25
C ASP A 527 28.32 28.06 20.78
N VAL A 528 27.16 28.56 21.25
CA VAL A 528 26.82 28.67 22.68
C VAL A 528 25.50 28.02 23.06
#